data_AF-A0A923SB90-F1
#
_entry.id   AF-A0A923SB90-F1
#
_cell.length_a   1.000
_cell.length_b   1.000
_cell.length_c   1.000
_cell.angle_alpha   90.00
_cell.angle_beta   90.00
_cell.angle_gamma   90.00
#
_symmetry.space_group_name_H-M   'P 1'
#
loop_
_entity.id
_entity.type
_entity.pdbx_description
1 polymer ?
#
loop_
_entity_poly.entity_id
_entity_poly.type
_entity_poly.pdbx_seq_one_letter_code
_entity_poly.pdbx_strand_id
1 'polypeptide(L)'
;MHAFLPACALLLLAAAQPVRAQEDPLKSPACGAALASLQAARSQGEAAARVETLRSAAASTCLGSGTVPTRLSRVVQAPVVVPPPQVEVTPTAPPSLPAPTPLPPPVAIERLPLPSTCDATGCWTNDGTHLRHVPPNLMGPGGLCSQLGGMVYCP
;
A
#
# COMPACT_ATOMS: atom_id res chain seq x y z
N MET A 1 40.38 -45.55 52.89
CA MET A 1 40.34 -46.83 52.14
C MET A 1 38.95 -47.39 52.33
N HIS A 2 38.16 -47.52 51.26
CA HIS A 2 37.08 -48.48 50.97
C HIS A 2 36.46 -48.01 49.64
N ALA A 3 36.78 -48.77 48.59
CA ALA A 3 36.33 -48.55 47.22
C ALA A 3 34.95 -49.19 47.01
N PHE A 4 34.16 -48.68 46.06
CA PHE A 4 33.59 -49.40 44.91
C PHE A 4 32.45 -48.58 44.27
N LEU A 5 32.65 -48.17 43.02
CA LEU A 5 31.59 -47.93 42.03
C LEU A 5 31.00 -49.29 41.60
N PRO A 6 29.71 -49.36 41.21
CA PRO A 6 29.48 -49.55 39.77
C PRO A 6 28.17 -48.95 39.19
N ALA A 7 28.31 -48.49 37.95
CA ALA A 7 27.50 -48.76 36.77
C ALA A 7 25.97 -48.46 36.70
N CYS A 8 25.65 -47.75 35.61
CA CYS A 8 24.47 -47.93 34.75
C CYS A 8 23.08 -47.49 35.25
N ALA A 9 22.73 -46.25 34.90
CA ALA A 9 21.44 -46.01 34.26
C ALA A 9 21.60 -44.95 33.16
N LEU A 10 21.80 -45.45 31.94
CA LEU A 10 21.43 -44.74 30.71
C LEU A 10 19.95 -44.36 30.83
N LEU A 11 19.64 -43.07 30.69
CA LEU A 11 18.45 -42.65 29.98
C LEU A 11 18.75 -41.28 29.37
N LEU A 12 19.04 -41.35 28.06
CA LEU A 12 19.03 -40.23 27.14
C LEU A 12 17.77 -39.39 27.38
N LEU A 13 17.90 -38.23 28.03
CA LEU A 13 17.01 -37.12 27.71
C LEU A 13 17.42 -36.66 26.32
N ALA A 14 16.86 -37.34 25.32
CA ALA A 14 16.70 -36.79 24.00
C ALA A 14 16.11 -35.39 24.21
N ALA A 15 16.92 -34.38 23.91
CA ALA A 15 16.46 -33.03 23.76
C ALA A 15 15.37 -33.08 22.71
N ALA A 16 14.11 -33.17 23.16
CA ALA A 16 12.95 -32.79 22.39
C ALA A 16 13.09 -31.29 22.17
N GLN A 17 14.00 -30.91 21.26
CA GLN A 17 13.95 -29.61 20.66
C GLN A 17 12.62 -29.60 19.92
N PRO A 18 11.63 -28.80 20.36
CA PRO A 18 10.48 -28.58 19.52
C PRO A 18 11.06 -28.10 18.19
N VAL A 19 10.70 -28.79 17.12
CA VAL A 19 10.82 -28.28 15.76
C VAL A 19 10.17 -26.90 15.84
N ARG A 20 10.98 -25.85 15.98
CA ARG A 20 10.48 -24.48 15.97
C ARG A 20 9.89 -24.35 14.59
N ALA A 21 8.56 -24.32 14.53
CA ALA A 21 7.84 -23.78 13.41
C ALA A 21 8.62 -22.53 13.00
N GLN A 22 9.13 -22.53 11.77
CA GLN A 22 10.02 -21.49 11.27
C GLN A 22 9.34 -20.14 11.53
N GLU A 23 9.71 -19.49 12.64
CA GLU A 23 9.08 -18.26 13.07
C GLU A 23 9.39 -17.27 11.98
N ASP A 24 8.34 -16.84 11.29
CA ASP A 24 8.43 -15.81 10.26
C ASP A 24 9.21 -14.63 10.88
N PRO A 25 10.43 -14.31 10.39
CA PRO A 25 11.27 -13.28 11.00
C PRO A 25 10.56 -11.91 11.00
N LEU A 26 9.61 -11.70 10.09
CA LEU A 26 8.73 -10.53 10.04
C LEU A 26 7.77 -10.46 11.23
N LYS A 27 7.42 -11.60 11.83
CA LYS A 27 6.56 -11.71 13.01
C LYS A 27 7.34 -11.76 14.32
N SER A 28 8.67 -11.63 14.27
CA SER A 28 9.48 -11.59 15.48
C SER A 28 9.14 -10.36 16.34
N PRO A 29 9.20 -10.48 17.68
CA PRO A 29 8.96 -9.34 18.58
C PRO A 29 9.96 -8.20 18.37
N ALA A 30 11.19 -8.52 17.94
CA ALA A 30 12.21 -7.54 17.60
C ALA A 30 11.81 -6.68 16.39
N CYS A 31 11.29 -7.30 15.33
CA CYS A 31 10.79 -6.57 14.16
C CYS A 31 9.61 -5.67 14.54
N GLY A 32 8.66 -6.17 15.34
CA GLY A 32 7.53 -5.39 15.84
C GLY A 32 7.96 -4.14 16.62
N ALA A 33 8.92 -4.28 17.53
CA ALA A 33 9.46 -3.15 18.30
C ALA A 33 10.16 -2.10 17.42
N ALA A 34 10.94 -2.55 16.44
CA ALA A 34 11.62 -1.65 15.52
C ALA A 34 10.63 -0.85 14.66
N LEU A 35 9.57 -1.50 14.14
CA LEU A 35 8.52 -0.82 13.39
C LEU A 35 7.72 0.17 14.24
N ALA A 36 7.40 -0.17 15.49
CA ALA A 36 6.72 0.74 16.42
C ALA A 36 7.54 2.01 16.66
N SER A 37 8.86 1.88 16.82
CA SER A 37 9.75 3.05 16.99
C SER A 37 9.79 3.95 15.76
N LEU A 38 9.79 3.37 14.55
CA LEU A 38 9.72 4.10 13.29
C LEU A 38 8.38 4.82 13.12
N GLN A 39 7.27 4.15 13.46
CA GLN A 39 5.93 4.73 13.40
C GLN A 39 5.78 5.92 14.36
N ALA A 40 6.29 5.78 15.59
CA ALA A 40 6.29 6.87 16.58
C ALA A 40 7.09 8.09 16.08
N ALA A 41 8.28 7.89 15.50
CA ALA A 41 9.07 8.99 14.96
C ALA A 41 8.35 9.70 13.79
N ARG A 42 7.63 8.95 12.94
CA ARG A 42 6.84 9.54 11.84
C ARG A 42 5.63 10.32 12.35
N SER A 43 4.91 9.81 13.36
CA SER A 43 3.74 10.50 13.91
C SER A 43 4.12 11.74 14.70
N GLN A 44 5.31 11.77 15.31
CA GLN A 44 5.86 12.93 16.01
C GLN A 44 6.47 13.98 15.08
N GLY A 45 6.57 13.71 13.77
CA GLY A 45 7.16 14.64 12.80
C GLY A 45 8.67 14.84 13.00
N GLU A 46 9.37 13.80 13.48
CA GLU A 46 10.82 13.83 13.69
C GLU A 46 11.59 14.15 12.40
N ALA A 47 12.82 14.65 12.56
CA ALA A 47 13.68 15.01 11.45
C ALA A 47 13.85 13.87 10.44
N ALA A 48 13.85 14.18 9.13
CA ALA A 48 13.91 13.19 8.07
C ALA A 48 15.11 12.22 8.20
N ALA A 49 16.27 12.73 8.62
CA ALA A 49 17.47 11.92 8.87
C ALA A 49 17.26 10.88 9.99
N ARG A 50 16.50 11.25 11.03
CA ARG A 50 16.17 10.36 12.14
C ARG A 50 15.21 9.26 11.69
N VAL A 51 14.18 9.62 10.93
CA VAL A 51 13.23 8.66 10.34
C VAL A 51 13.95 7.69 9.41
N GLU A 52 14.90 8.16 8.60
CA GLU A 52 15.67 7.32 7.68
C GLU A 52 16.59 6.33 8.40
N THR A 53 17.20 6.76 9.51
CA THR A 53 18.00 5.90 10.39
C THR A 53 17.13 4.78 10.97
N LEU A 54 15.94 5.11 11.48
CA LEU A 54 15.00 4.12 12.03
C LEU A 54 14.44 3.19 10.95
N ARG A 55 14.24 3.69 9.73
CA ARG A 55 13.82 2.88 8.57
C ARG A 55 14.87 1.82 8.25
N SER A 56 16.14 2.22 8.20
CA SER A 56 17.27 1.33 7.94
C SER A 56 17.41 0.28 9.04
N ALA A 57 17.29 0.69 10.31
CA ALA A 57 17.35 -0.23 11.46
C ALA A 57 16.17 -1.21 11.50
N ALA A 58 14.95 -0.78 11.18
CA ALA A 58 13.79 -1.66 11.09
C ALA A 58 13.95 -2.65 9.92
N ALA A 59 14.44 -2.20 8.77
CA ALA A 59 14.71 -3.06 7.64
C ALA A 59 15.74 -4.16 7.96
N SER A 60 16.87 -3.80 8.60
CA SER A 60 17.88 -4.79 8.99
C SER A 60 17.38 -5.78 10.05
N THR A 61 16.50 -5.33 10.95
CA THR A 61 15.93 -6.16 12.02
C THR A 61 14.87 -7.13 11.49
N CYS A 62 14.01 -6.67 10.58
CA CYS A 62 12.90 -7.46 10.05
C CYS A 62 13.29 -8.38 8.89
N LEU A 63 14.17 -7.90 8.00
CA LEU A 63 14.55 -8.61 6.77
C LEU A 63 15.93 -9.27 6.88
N GLY A 64 16.57 -9.14 8.04
CA GLY A 64 17.96 -9.53 8.25
C GLY A 64 18.95 -8.53 7.64
N SER A 65 20.24 -8.71 7.94
CA SER A 65 21.35 -8.01 7.30
C SER A 65 21.55 -8.56 5.87
N GLY A 66 20.55 -8.36 5.00
CA GLY A 66 20.69 -8.58 3.58
C GLY A 66 21.67 -7.55 3.06
N THR A 67 22.87 -8.00 2.70
CA THR A 67 23.85 -7.27 1.89
C THR A 67 23.15 -6.27 0.99
N VAL A 68 23.47 -4.97 1.14
CA VAL A 68 23.07 -3.95 0.17
C VAL A 68 23.30 -4.58 -1.20
N PRO A 69 22.28 -4.74 -2.07
CA PRO A 69 22.50 -5.31 -3.38
C PRO A 69 23.53 -4.40 -4.03
N THR A 70 24.76 -4.89 -4.12
CA THR A 70 25.81 -4.23 -4.87
C THR A 70 25.30 -4.30 -6.29
N ARG A 71 24.70 -3.21 -6.78
CA ARG A 71 24.52 -3.07 -8.21
C ARG A 71 25.93 -3.15 -8.75
N LEU A 72 26.29 -4.28 -9.34
CA LEU A 72 27.43 -4.35 -10.23
C LEU A 72 27.27 -3.15 -11.16
N SER A 73 28.17 -2.18 -11.03
CA SER A 73 28.13 -0.99 -11.87
C SER A 73 28.13 -1.52 -13.30
N ARG A 74 27.00 -1.35 -14.02
CA ARG A 74 27.01 -1.60 -15.45
C ARG A 74 28.10 -0.69 -16.00
N VAL A 75 29.04 -1.30 -16.72
CA VAL A 75 30.02 -0.53 -17.50
C VAL A 75 29.22 0.47 -18.31
N VAL A 76 29.46 1.76 -18.08
CA VAL A 76 28.80 2.83 -18.80
C VAL A 76 29.24 2.71 -20.24
N GLN A 77 28.37 2.11 -21.06
CA GLN A 77 28.61 2.03 -22.49
C GLN A 77 28.34 3.42 -23.08
N ALA A 78 29.34 3.98 -23.78
CA ALA A 78 29.20 5.28 -24.40
C ALA A 78 27.98 5.27 -25.35
N PRO A 79 27.12 6.32 -25.33
CA PRO A 79 25.98 6.40 -26.23
C PRO A 79 26.43 6.32 -27.69
N VAL A 80 25.80 5.45 -28.48
CA VAL A 80 26.01 5.41 -29.93
C VAL A 80 25.25 6.59 -30.53
N VAL A 81 25.99 7.57 -31.07
CA VAL A 81 25.41 8.70 -31.80
C VAL A 81 25.07 8.23 -33.21
N VAL A 82 23.78 8.13 -33.51
CA VAL A 82 23.30 7.86 -34.87
C VAL A 82 22.91 9.18 -35.52
N PRO A 83 23.47 9.55 -36.69
CA PRO A 83 23.07 10.76 -37.38
C PRO A 83 21.59 10.67 -37.83
N PRO A 84 20.84 11.77 -37.74
CA PRO A 84 19.44 11.78 -38.14
C PRO A 84 19.30 11.52 -39.65
N PRO A 85 18.27 10.75 -40.07
CA PRO A 85 18.01 10.50 -41.48
C PRO A 85 17.73 11.83 -42.20
N GLN A 86 18.37 12.03 -43.34
CA GLN A 86 18.08 13.16 -44.22
C GLN A 86 16.81 12.82 -45.00
N VAL A 87 15.73 13.55 -44.73
CA VAL A 87 14.47 13.44 -45.49
C VAL A 87 14.49 14.53 -46.55
N GLU A 88 14.57 14.12 -47.81
CA GLU A 88 14.43 15.04 -48.93
C GLU A 88 12.94 15.38 -49.09
N VAL A 89 12.58 16.63 -48.78
CA VAL A 89 11.20 17.11 -48.82
C VAL A 89 10.89 17.60 -50.22
N THR A 90 10.19 16.79 -51.00
CA THR A 90 9.52 17.24 -52.23
C THR A 90 8.44 18.26 -51.86
N PRO A 91 8.35 19.44 -52.51
CA PRO A 91 7.28 20.39 -52.25
C PRO A 91 5.92 19.83 -52.69
N THR A 92 5.18 19.25 -51.75
CA THR A 92 3.78 18.86 -51.95
C THR A 92 2.90 20.08 -51.68
N ALA A 93 2.04 20.43 -52.62
CA ALA A 93 1.03 21.46 -52.44
C ALA A 93 0.18 21.18 -51.18
N PRO A 94 -0.20 22.21 -50.40
CA PRO A 94 -0.90 22.00 -49.15
C PRO A 94 -2.27 21.34 -49.41
N PRO A 95 -2.60 20.25 -48.69
CA PRO A 95 -3.93 19.65 -48.78
C PRO A 95 -4.97 20.62 -48.22
N SER A 96 -6.10 20.75 -48.91
CA SER A 96 -7.25 21.53 -48.44
C SER A 96 -7.81 20.90 -47.17
N LEU A 97 -7.91 21.72 -46.10
CA LEU A 97 -8.46 21.29 -44.82
C LEU A 97 -10.00 21.15 -44.93
N PRO A 98 -10.59 20.07 -44.41
CA PRO A 98 -12.04 19.95 -44.30
C PRO A 98 -12.60 20.98 -43.30
N ALA A 99 -13.83 21.42 -43.55
CA ALA A 99 -14.49 22.42 -42.72
C ALA A 99 -14.68 21.94 -41.26
N PRO A 100 -14.61 22.84 -40.26
CA PRO A 100 -14.82 22.48 -38.86
C PRO A 100 -16.22 21.90 -38.64
N THR A 101 -16.27 20.73 -38.02
CA THR A 101 -17.53 20.11 -37.56
C THR A 101 -18.04 20.86 -36.32
N PRO A 102 -19.35 21.14 -36.20
CA PRO A 102 -19.91 21.76 -35.00
C PRO A 102 -19.60 20.91 -33.76
N LEU A 103 -19.17 21.54 -32.67
CA LEU A 103 -18.99 20.83 -31.40
C LEU A 103 -20.35 20.27 -30.93
N PRO A 104 -20.40 19.03 -30.44
CA PRO A 104 -21.60 18.50 -29.82
C PRO A 104 -21.98 19.34 -28.59
N PRO A 105 -23.28 19.49 -28.29
CA PRO A 105 -23.72 20.19 -27.09
C PRO A 105 -23.16 19.52 -25.83
N PRO A 106 -22.83 20.29 -24.78
CA PRO A 106 -22.32 19.73 -23.54
C PRO A 106 -23.33 18.75 -22.94
N VAL A 107 -22.89 17.52 -22.69
CA VAL A 107 -23.67 16.51 -21.97
C VAL A 107 -23.72 16.92 -20.50
N ALA A 108 -24.91 17.21 -19.98
CA ALA A 108 -25.13 17.38 -18.56
C ALA A 108 -24.93 16.03 -17.86
N ILE A 109 -23.82 15.89 -17.12
CA ILE A 109 -23.58 14.73 -16.27
C ILE A 109 -24.40 14.96 -15.00
N GLU A 110 -25.49 14.20 -14.84
CA GLU A 110 -26.26 14.18 -13.60
C GLU A 110 -25.38 13.61 -12.48
N ARG A 111 -24.96 14.50 -11.58
CA ARG A 111 -24.12 14.12 -10.43
C ARG A 111 -25.04 13.70 -9.30
N LEU A 112 -24.98 12.42 -8.92
CA LEU A 112 -25.72 11.93 -7.76
C LEU A 112 -25.31 12.72 -6.51
N PRO A 113 -26.28 13.12 -5.68
CA PRO A 113 -26.00 13.87 -4.46
C PRO A 113 -25.15 13.01 -3.51
N LEU A 114 -23.93 13.47 -3.23
CA LEU A 114 -23.09 12.87 -2.19
C LEU A 114 -23.71 13.16 -0.82
N PRO A 115 -23.79 12.19 0.10
CA PRO A 115 -24.18 12.47 1.48
C PRO A 115 -23.22 13.49 2.08
N SER A 116 -23.75 14.51 2.75
CA SER A 116 -22.96 15.62 3.27
C SER A 116 -22.07 15.19 4.44
N THR A 117 -22.61 14.31 5.30
CA THR A 117 -21.92 13.77 6.48
C THR A 117 -22.56 12.44 6.91
N CYS A 118 -21.75 11.48 7.39
CA CYS A 118 -22.24 10.23 8.01
C CYS A 118 -21.65 10.09 9.40
N ASP A 119 -22.47 9.68 10.37
CA ASP A 119 -22.11 9.35 11.73
C ASP A 119 -22.46 7.90 12.08
N ALA A 120 -22.27 7.50 13.34
CA ALA A 120 -22.57 6.13 13.79
C ALA A 120 -24.07 5.78 13.75
N THR A 121 -24.94 6.76 13.64
CA THR A 121 -26.40 6.61 13.69
C THR A 121 -27.07 6.73 12.32
N GLY A 122 -26.38 7.30 11.33
CA GLY A 122 -26.93 7.53 10.01
C GLY A 122 -26.10 8.41 9.09
N CYS A 123 -26.70 8.80 7.97
CA CYS A 123 -26.13 9.75 7.02
C CYS A 123 -27.10 10.89 6.78
N TRP A 124 -26.58 12.10 6.67
CA TRP A 124 -27.32 13.28 6.27
C TRP A 124 -27.25 13.47 4.75
N THR A 125 -28.40 13.69 4.12
CA THR A 125 -28.46 14.14 2.73
C THR A 125 -28.21 15.64 2.64
N ASN A 126 -27.89 16.15 1.45
CA ASN A 126 -27.75 17.61 1.24
C ASN A 126 -29.06 18.37 1.46
N ASP A 127 -30.20 17.68 1.36
CA ASP A 127 -31.54 18.25 1.61
C ASP A 127 -31.90 18.31 3.11
N GLY A 128 -30.95 18.00 4.00
CA GLY A 128 -31.16 18.03 5.46
C GLY A 128 -31.99 16.86 5.98
N THR A 129 -32.10 15.76 5.23
CA THR A 129 -32.79 14.56 5.69
C THR A 129 -31.82 13.60 6.37
N HIS A 130 -32.18 13.09 7.54
CA HIS A 130 -31.38 12.09 8.25
C HIS A 130 -31.82 10.67 7.88
N LEU A 131 -30.91 9.92 7.28
CA LEU A 131 -31.09 8.51 6.92
C LEU A 131 -30.54 7.64 8.05
N ARG A 132 -31.39 6.85 8.70
CA ARG A 132 -31.00 6.01 9.85
C ARG A 132 -30.26 4.76 9.40
N HIS A 133 -29.24 4.36 10.14
CA HIS A 133 -28.52 3.13 9.86
C HIS A 133 -29.35 1.88 10.21
N VAL A 134 -29.59 1.02 9.21
CA VAL A 134 -30.30 -0.27 9.35
C VAL A 134 -29.52 -1.32 8.56
N PRO A 135 -28.52 -1.98 9.16
CA PRO A 135 -27.58 -2.84 8.44
C PRO A 135 -28.27 -3.85 7.51
N PRO A 136 -27.84 -3.99 6.24
CA PRO A 136 -26.70 -3.31 5.57
C PRO A 136 -27.07 -1.98 4.87
N ASN A 137 -28.28 -1.47 5.08
CA ASN A 137 -28.87 -0.34 4.37
C ASN A 137 -29.05 0.90 5.27
N LEU A 138 -29.56 1.97 4.68
CA LEU A 138 -30.03 3.17 5.35
C LEU A 138 -31.57 3.25 5.21
N MET A 139 -32.26 3.83 6.17
CA MET A 139 -33.71 4.05 6.13
C MET A 139 -33.99 5.55 6.14
N GLY A 140 -34.59 6.05 5.07
CA GLY A 140 -35.05 7.42 4.92
C GLY A 140 -36.57 7.55 4.84
N PRO A 141 -37.09 8.78 4.69
CA PRO A 141 -38.52 9.02 4.53
C PRO A 141 -39.09 8.43 3.22
N GLY A 142 -38.26 8.27 2.19
CA GLY A 142 -38.62 7.58 0.94
C GLY A 142 -38.49 6.05 0.98
N GLY A 143 -38.07 5.48 2.12
CA GLY A 143 -37.85 4.04 2.29
C GLY A 143 -36.38 3.66 2.44
N LEU A 144 -36.05 2.43 2.05
CA LEU A 144 -34.70 1.88 2.18
C LEU A 144 -33.78 2.44 1.10
N CYS A 145 -32.63 2.95 1.51
CA CYS A 145 -31.55 3.40 0.65
C CYS A 145 -30.33 2.48 0.80
N SER A 146 -29.61 2.23 -0.28
CA SER A 146 -28.37 1.43 -0.27
C SER A 146 -27.14 2.33 -0.21
N GLN A 147 -26.10 1.91 0.53
CA GLN A 147 -24.84 2.65 0.64
C GLN A 147 -23.71 1.86 -0.05
N LEU A 148 -23.07 2.45 -1.05
CA LEU A 148 -21.94 1.85 -1.76
C LEU A 148 -20.78 2.85 -1.84
N GLY A 149 -19.67 2.57 -1.15
CA GLY A 149 -18.45 3.39 -1.25
C GLY A 149 -18.62 4.86 -0.87
N GLY A 150 -19.50 5.16 0.09
CA GLY A 150 -19.81 6.53 0.51
C GLY A 150 -20.89 7.24 -0.32
N MET A 151 -21.44 6.59 -1.35
CA MET A 151 -22.64 7.07 -2.06
C MET A 151 -23.89 6.41 -1.49
N VAL A 152 -25.00 7.16 -1.47
CA VAL A 152 -26.31 6.67 -1.03
C VAL A 152 -27.27 6.71 -2.22
N TYR A 153 -27.98 5.60 -2.44
CA TYR A 153 -28.99 5.46 -3.48
C TYR A 153 -30.35 5.22 -2.82
N CYS A 154 -31.28 6.14 -3.01
CA CYS A 154 -32.67 6.05 -2.54
C CYS A 154 -33.62 5.95 -3.75
N PRO A 155 -34.72 5.18 -3.65
CA PRO A 155 -35.76 5.15 -4.67
C PRO A 155 -36.53 6.47 -4.79
#